data_AF-A0A1Q4BW54-F1
#
_entry.id   AF-A0A1Q4BW54-F1
#
_cell.length_a   1.000
_cell.length_b   1.000
_cell.length_c   1.000
_cell.angle_alpha   90.00
_cell.angle_beta   90.00
_cell.angle_gamma   90.00
#
_symmetry.space_group_name_H-M   'P 1'
#
loop_
_entity.id
_entity.type
_entity.pdbx_description
1 polymer ?
#
loop_
_entity_poly.entity_id
_entity_poly.type
_entity_poly.pdbx_seq_one_letter_code
_entity_poly.pdbx_strand_id
1 'polypeptide(L)'
;MVFTLALSVVLLFPAVTGWFLVYQTKIRSPMGVGIFRVRCPACKTPQSMFRKPGSMHELLFGGYHCKHCGCRIDKYGRPRTA
;
A
#
# COMPACT_ATOMS: atom_id res chain seq x y z
N MET A 1 5.51 36.87 13.76
CA MET A 1 4.54 35.82 14.16
C MET A 1 3.95 35.07 12.96
N VAL A 2 3.42 35.74 11.93
CA VAL A 2 2.83 35.04 10.75
C VAL A 2 3.89 34.29 9.94
N PHE A 3 5.04 34.91 9.65
CA PHE A 3 6.13 34.25 8.89
C PHE A 3 6.73 33.03 9.59
N THR A 4 6.88 33.09 10.92
CA THR A 4 7.39 31.97 11.71
C THR A 4 6.41 30.80 11.75
N LEU A 5 5.10 31.09 11.80
CA LEU A 5 4.05 30.08 11.72
C LEU A 5 3.96 29.45 10.32
N ALA A 6 4.11 30.26 9.27
CA ALA A 6 4.13 29.75 7.90
C ALA A 6 5.32 28.82 7.66
N LEU A 7 6.51 29.20 8.14
CA LEU A 7 7.73 28.40 7.97
C LEU A 7 7.65 27.08 8.74
N SER A 8 7.10 27.08 9.96
CA SER A 8 6.96 25.85 10.75
C SER A 8 5.95 24.89 10.13
N VAL A 9 4.84 25.37 9.57
CA VAL A 9 3.88 24.52 8.84
C VAL A 9 4.55 23.88 7.62
N VAL A 10 5.30 24.65 6.83
CA VAL A 10 5.97 24.17 5.62
C VAL A 10 7.03 23.10 5.94
N LEU A 11 7.69 23.16 7.10
CA LEU A 11 8.71 22.17 7.48
C LEU A 11 8.13 20.96 8.22
N LEU A 12 7.25 21.20 9.20
CA LEU A 12 6.73 20.14 10.07
C LEU A 12 5.68 19.29 9.36
N PHE A 13 4.82 19.88 8.53
CA PHE A 13 3.77 19.13 7.84
C PHE A 13 4.32 18.02 6.91
N PRO A 14 5.28 18.27 6.00
CA PRO A 14 5.87 17.21 5.18
C PRO A 14 6.68 16.21 6.02
N ALA A 15 7.35 16.66 7.09
CA ALA A 15 8.08 15.77 7.98
C ALA A 15 7.14 14.78 8.70
N VAL A 16 6.03 15.28 9.25
CA VAL A 16 5.02 14.46 9.94
C VAL A 16 4.31 13.54 8.96
N THR A 17 3.89 14.03 7.80
CA THR A 17 3.22 13.20 6.78
C THR A 17 4.17 12.13 6.22
N GLY A 18 5.42 12.48 5.95
CA GLY A 18 6.46 11.53 5.54
C GLY A 18 6.72 10.45 6.59
N TRP A 19 6.91 10.84 7.85
CA TRP A 19 7.07 9.90 8.96
C TRP A 19 5.86 8.98 9.12
N PHE A 20 4.65 9.53 9.05
CA PHE A 20 3.40 8.77 9.11
C PHE A 20 3.32 7.72 7.99
N LEU A 21 3.59 8.10 6.73
CA LEU A 21 3.57 7.16 5.61
C LEU A 21 4.62 6.04 5.75
N VAL A 22 5.83 6.36 6.23
CA VAL A 22 6.88 5.36 6.50
C VAL A 22 6.45 4.42 7.62
N TYR A 23 5.89 4.96 8.70
CA TYR A 23 5.40 4.15 9.82
C TYR A 23 4.29 3.20 9.38
N GLN A 24 3.27 3.70 8.68
CA GLN A 24 2.16 2.91 8.13
C GLN A 24 2.65 1.81 7.17
N THR A 25 3.68 2.10 6.38
CA THR A 25 4.32 1.12 5.50
C THR A 25 5.06 0.04 6.27
N LYS A 26 5.78 0.38 7.35
CA LYS A 26 6.47 -0.60 8.22
C LYS A 26 5.50 -1.53 8.93
N ILE A 27 4.41 -1.02 9.48
CA ILE A 27 3.39 -1.83 10.15
C ILE A 27 2.48 -2.58 9.15
N ARG A 28 2.69 -2.38 7.84
CA ARG A 28 1.91 -2.98 6.73
C ARG A 28 0.42 -2.71 6.85
N SER A 29 0.06 -1.46 7.15
CA SER A 29 -1.34 -1.06 7.27
C SER A 29 -2.01 -0.88 5.90
N PRO A 30 -3.34 -0.77 5.83
CA PRO A 30 -4.03 -0.46 4.59
C PRO A 30 -3.62 0.89 3.97
N MET A 31 -3.12 1.85 4.74
CA MET A 31 -2.67 3.17 4.25
C MET A 31 -1.19 3.21 3.85
N GLY A 32 -0.42 2.15 4.14
CA GLY A 32 0.97 2.08 3.75
C GLY A 32 1.17 1.84 2.25
N VAL A 33 2.42 1.95 1.80
CA VAL A 33 2.82 1.67 0.42
C VAL A 33 3.19 0.19 0.28
N GLY A 34 2.65 -0.48 -0.73
CA GLY A 34 2.84 -1.91 -0.97
C GLY A 34 4.03 -2.24 -1.86
N ILE A 35 4.34 -3.53 -1.98
CA ILE A 35 5.48 -4.05 -2.76
C ILE A 35 5.07 -4.21 -4.24
N PHE A 36 5.97 -3.92 -5.18
CA PHE A 36 5.69 -4.00 -6.62
C PHE A 36 5.92 -5.38 -7.25
N ARG A 37 6.42 -6.36 -6.48
CA ARG A 37 6.78 -7.70 -6.96
C ARG A 37 6.31 -8.79 -5.99
N VAL A 38 5.01 -8.99 -5.95
CA VAL A 38 4.37 -10.00 -5.10
C VAL A 38 4.26 -11.32 -5.86
N ARG A 39 4.49 -12.45 -5.18
CA ARG A 39 4.15 -13.79 -5.68
C ARG A 39 2.88 -14.26 -4.99
N CYS A 40 2.05 -15.02 -5.69
CA CYS A 40 0.88 -15.62 -5.07
C CYS A 40 1.29 -16.53 -3.91
N PRO A 41 0.75 -16.35 -2.69
CA PRO A 41 1.11 -17.17 -1.55
C PRO A 41 0.70 -18.65 -1.75
N ALA A 42 -0.39 -18.88 -2.49
CA ALA A 42 -0.94 -20.21 -2.78
C ALA A 42 -0.20 -20.95 -3.91
N CYS A 43 -0.12 -20.39 -5.12
CA CYS A 43 0.44 -21.07 -6.29
C CYS A 43 1.84 -20.57 -6.73
N LYS A 44 2.42 -19.61 -6.00
CA LYS A 44 3.73 -18.99 -6.27
C LYS A 44 3.87 -18.25 -7.61
N THR A 45 2.82 -18.17 -8.43
CA THR A 45 2.81 -17.41 -9.68
C THR A 45 3.17 -15.94 -9.42
N PRO A 46 4.15 -15.38 -10.16
CA PRO A 46 4.51 -13.96 -10.04
C PRO A 46 3.33 -13.08 -10.49
N GLN A 47 3.04 -12.04 -9.72
CA GLN A 47 2.01 -11.06 -10.07
C GLN A 47 2.62 -9.92 -10.90
N SER A 48 1.82 -9.35 -11.81
CA SER A 48 2.25 -8.22 -12.64
C SER A 48 2.59 -6.99 -11.82
N MET A 49 3.50 -6.15 -12.32
CA MET A 49 3.81 -4.87 -11.66
C MET A 49 2.60 -3.92 -11.68
N PHE A 50 1.89 -3.90 -12.81
CA PHE A 50 0.63 -3.17 -12.95
C PHE A 50 -0.49 -3.91 -12.23
N ARG A 51 -1.07 -3.25 -11.22
CA ARG A 51 -2.21 -3.76 -10.45
C ARG A 51 -3.49 -3.46 -11.21
N LYS A 52 -4.28 -4.50 -11.49
CA LYS A 52 -5.64 -4.35 -12.02
C LYS A 52 -6.63 -4.70 -10.90
N PRO A 53 -7.33 -3.72 -10.31
CA PRO A 53 -8.26 -3.99 -9.23
C PRO A 53 -9.47 -4.79 -9.76
N GLY A 54 -9.80 -5.89 -9.07
CA GLY A 54 -11.01 -6.68 -9.27
C GLY A 54 -12.11 -6.38 -8.25
N SER A 55 -11.84 -5.52 -7.25
CA SER A 55 -12.81 -5.09 -6.24
C SER A 55 -12.54 -3.64 -5.77
N MET A 56 -13.54 -3.00 -5.15
CA MET A 56 -13.37 -1.68 -4.52
C MET A 56 -12.29 -1.69 -3.45
N HIS A 57 -12.13 -2.81 -2.74
CA HIS A 57 -11.09 -2.94 -1.75
C HIS A 57 -9.70 -2.89 -2.38
N GLU A 58 -9.49 -3.58 -3.51
CA GLU A 58 -8.22 -3.54 -4.24
C GLU A 58 -7.96 -2.16 -4.88
N LEU A 59 -9.02 -1.42 -5.23
CA LEU A 59 -8.89 -0.05 -5.71
C LEU A 59 -8.36 0.89 -4.62
N LEU A 60 -8.92 0.81 -3.41
CA LEU A 60 -8.58 1.70 -2.30
C LEU A 60 -7.26 1.33 -1.60
N PHE A 61 -7.04 0.04 -1.39
CA PHE A 61 -5.92 -0.45 -0.57
C PHE A 61 -4.87 -1.17 -1.40
N GLY A 62 -5.08 -1.34 -2.70
CA GLY A 62 -4.22 -2.16 -3.54
C GLY A 62 -4.41 -3.65 -3.28
N GLY A 63 -3.66 -4.45 -4.03
CA GLY A 63 -3.73 -5.90 -3.97
C GLY A 63 -3.66 -6.51 -5.36
N TYR A 64 -3.84 -7.82 -5.40
CA TYR A 64 -3.81 -8.63 -6.59
C TYR A 64 -4.88 -9.70 -6.51
N HIS A 65 -5.53 -9.94 -7.63
CA HIS A 65 -6.32 -11.13 -7.84
C HIS A 65 -5.54 -12.09 -8.74
N CYS A 66 -5.12 -13.23 -8.20
CA CYS A 66 -4.31 -14.19 -8.93
C CYS A 66 -5.13 -14.86 -10.03
N LYS A 67 -4.80 -14.61 -11.30
CA LYS A 67 -5.51 -15.20 -12.46
C LYS A 67 -5.35 -16.73 -12.59
N HIS A 68 -4.34 -17.31 -11.93
CA HIS A 68 -4.06 -18.75 -12.04
C HIS A 68 -4.86 -19.59 -11.03
N CYS A 69 -5.06 -19.10 -9.80
CA CYS A 69 -5.72 -19.87 -8.74
C CYS A 69 -6.88 -19.13 -8.05
N GLY A 70 -7.19 -17.90 -8.46
CA GLY A 70 -8.25 -17.08 -7.87
C GLY A 70 -7.93 -16.50 -6.48
N CYS A 71 -6.74 -16.75 -5.93
CA CYS A 71 -6.35 -16.21 -4.63
C CYS A 71 -6.33 -14.67 -4.64
N ARG A 72 -7.06 -14.04 -3.71
CA ARG A 72 -6.97 -12.61 -3.42
C ARG A 72 -5.77 -12.35 -2.53
N ILE A 73 -4.95 -11.39 -2.91
CA ILE A 73 -3.66 -11.09 -2.27
C ILE A 73 -3.63 -9.61 -1.96
N ASP A 74 -3.17 -9.22 -0.77
CA ASP A 74 -2.98 -7.82 -0.45
C ASP A 74 -1.72 -7.23 -1.14
N LYS A 75 -1.54 -5.92 -1.01
CA LYS A 75 -0.36 -5.22 -1.57
C LYS A 75 0.97 -5.63 -0.93
N TYR A 76 0.95 -6.41 0.14
CA TYR A 76 2.12 -6.92 0.88
C TYR A 76 2.41 -8.40 0.59
N GLY A 77 1.60 -9.07 -0.22
CA GLY A 77 1.75 -10.47 -0.57
C GLY A 77 1.12 -11.47 0.38
N ARG A 78 0.24 -11.02 1.28
CA ARG A 78 -0.51 -11.90 2.18
C ARG A 78 -1.84 -12.31 1.53
N PRO A 79 -2.33 -13.53 1.79
CA PRO A 79 -3.65 -13.93 1.34
C PRO A 79 -4.71 -13.09 2.04
N ARG A 80 -5.78 -12.77 1.31
CA ARG A 80 -6.99 -12.16 1.84
C ARG A 80 -8.08 -13.22 1.87
N THR A 81 -8.67 -13.43 3.04
CA THR A 81 -9.93 -14.14 3.13
C THR A 81 -11.00 -13.32 2.39
N ALA A 82 -11.82 -14.01 1.60
CA ALA A 82 -12.89 -13.42 0.81
C ALA A 82 -13.90 -12.70 1.71
#